data_AF-X0WJ01-F1
#
_entry.id   AF-X0WJ01-F1
#
_cell.length_a   1.000
_cell.length_b   1.000
_cell.length_c   1.000
_cell.angle_alpha   90.00
_cell.angle_beta   90.00
_cell.angle_gamma   90.00
#
_symmetry.space_group_name_H-M   'P 1'
#
loop_
_entity.id
_entity.type
_entity.pdbx_description
1 polymer ?
#
loop_
_entity_poly.entity_id
_entity_poly.type
_entity_poly.pdbx_seq_one_letter_code
_entity_poly.pdbx_strand_id
1 'polypeptide(L)' 'YRSDNKKTFHDPPLLFHLGHDPGENYDVSNEYPEVIEEINKVVEQHKLNLVPGEDQLAKIIGQ' A
#
# COMPACT_ATOMS: atom_id res chain seq x y z
N TYR A 1 -18.25 -10.04 -7.49
CA TYR A 1 -17.25 -9.76 -6.44
C TYR A 1 -16.45 -11.02 -6.21
N ARG A 2 -15.11 -10.93 -6.14
CA ARG A 2 -14.26 -12.10 -5.85
C ARG A 2 -14.46 -12.50 -4.38
N SER A 3 -14.55 -13.80 -4.12
CA SER A 3 -14.90 -14.38 -2.82
C SER A 3 -13.77 -14.29 -1.78
N ASP A 4 -12.62 -13.75 -2.14
CA ASP A 4 -11.37 -13.77 -1.39
C ASP A 4 -10.77 -12.37 -1.19
N ASN A 5 -11.61 -11.37 -0.87
CA ASN A 5 -11.21 -10.00 -0.48
C ASN A 5 -10.43 -9.92 0.86
N LYS A 6 -9.64 -10.95 1.19
CA LYS A 6 -8.78 -10.96 2.36
C LYS A 6 -7.60 -10.03 2.10
N LYS A 7 -7.38 -9.10 3.02
CA LYS A 7 -6.20 -8.22 3.00
C LYS A 7 -4.93 -9.06 3.13
N THR A 8 -4.02 -8.90 2.17
CA THR A 8 -2.67 -9.48 2.22
C THR A 8 -1.68 -8.39 2.63
N PHE A 9 -0.72 -8.77 3.47
CA PHE A 9 0.39 -7.91 3.85
C PHE A 9 1.66 -8.41 3.16
N HIS A 10 2.45 -7.47 2.63
CA HIS A 10 3.71 -7.75 1.96
C HIS A 10 4.84 -7.11 2.75
N ASP A 11 5.84 -7.91 3.11
CA ASP A 11 7.06 -7.48 3.78
C ASP A 11 8.24 -8.29 3.21
N PRO A 12 9.13 -7.69 2.39
CA PRO A 12 9.11 -6.28 1.97
C PRO A 12 7.90 -5.96 1.05
N PRO A 13 7.55 -4.67 0.87
CA PRO A 13 6.55 -4.26 -0.11
C PRO A 13 6.91 -4.70 -1.52
N LEU A 14 5.91 -5.01 -2.33
CA LEU A 14 6.10 -5.17 -3.79
C LEU A 14 6.42 -3.81 -4.41
N LEU A 15 7.20 -3.82 -5.50
CA LEU A 15 7.58 -2.62 -6.23
C LEU A 15 7.35 -2.83 -7.73
N PHE A 16 6.68 -1.88 -8.38
CA PHE A 16 6.37 -1.94 -9.81
C PHE A 16 6.77 -0.65 -10.51
N HIS A 17 7.31 -0.77 -11.73
CA HIS A 17 7.66 0.38 -12.56
C HIS A 17 6.50 0.73 -13.51
N LEU A 18 5.58 1.58 -13.05
CA LEU A 18 4.32 1.88 -13.76
C LEU A 18 4.48 2.38 -15.21
N GLY A 19 5.59 3.05 -15.54
CA GLY A 19 5.86 3.49 -16.92
C GLY A 19 6.17 2.34 -17.90
N HIS A 20 6.60 1.18 -17.39
CA HIS A 20 6.91 -0.02 -18.17
C HIS A 20 5.88 -1.13 -17.95
N ASP A 21 5.30 -1.18 -16.75
CA ASP A 21 4.28 -2.14 -16.33
C ASP A 21 3.09 -1.43 -15.66
N PRO A 22 2.20 -0.80 -16.46
CA PRO A 22 1.01 -0.14 -15.92
C PRO A 22 0.02 -1.09 -15.24
N GLY A 23 0.11 -2.39 -15.53
CA GLY A 23 -0.79 -3.41 -15.00
C GLY A 23 -0.29 -4.10 -13.73
N GLU A 24 0.87 -3.71 -13.20
CA GLU A 24 1.46 -4.24 -11.96
C GLU A 24 1.62 -5.78 -11.99
N ASN A 25 2.12 -6.31 -13.10
CA ASN A 25 2.32 -7.75 -13.31
C ASN A 25 3.71 -8.25 -12.91
N TYR A 26 4.72 -7.37 -12.86
CA TYR A 26 6.13 -7.74 -12.68
C TYR A 26 6.75 -7.02 -11.48
N ASP A 27 6.86 -7.73 -10.35
CA ASP A 27 7.50 -7.22 -9.15
C ASP A 27 9.03 -7.13 -9.33
N VAL A 28 9.60 -5.95 -9.03
CA VAL A 28 11.03 -5.64 -9.09
C VAL A 28 11.60 -5.28 -7.71
N SER A 29 10.90 -5.60 -6.62
CA SER A 29 11.29 -5.27 -5.23
C SER A 29 12.69 -5.73 -4.85
N ASN A 30 13.07 -6.94 -5.27
CA ASN A 30 14.39 -7.51 -4.98
C ASN A 30 15.54 -6.86 -5.78
N GLU A 31 15.22 -6.20 -6.90
CA GLU A 31 16.20 -5.56 -7.78
C GLU A 31 16.53 -4.13 -7.34
N TYR A 32 15.57 -3.44 -6.70
CA TYR A 32 15.68 -2.04 -6.31
C TYR A 32 15.26 -1.79 -4.84
N PRO A 33 15.90 -2.41 -3.84
CA PRO A 33 15.56 -2.23 -2.42
C PRO A 33 15.72 -0.78 -1.93
N GLU A 34 16.62 0.00 -2.53
CA GLU A 34 16.85 1.41 -2.20
C GLU A 34 15.63 2.30 -2.53
N VAL A 35 14.88 1.95 -3.57
CA VAL A 35 13.65 2.67 -3.95
C VAL A 35 12.56 2.42 -2.91
N ILE A 36 12.49 1.19 -2.38
CA ILE A 36 11.59 0.87 -1.27
C ILE A 36 11.95 1.68 -0.03
N GLU A 37 13.23 1.82 0.30
CA GLU A 37 13.68 2.66 1.42
C GLU A 37 13.30 4.14 1.23
N GLU A 38 13.46 4.69 0.03
CA GLU A 38 13.07 6.07 -0.28
C GLU A 38 11.57 6.29 -0.10
N ILE A 39 10.74 5.40 -0.67
CA ILE A 39 9.29 5.47 -0.54
C ILE A 39 8.89 5.33 0.93
N ASN A 40 9.50 4.41 1.68
CA ASN A 40 9.19 4.19 3.09
C ASN A 40 9.46 5.44 3.94
N LYS A 41 10.53 6.19 3.67
CA LYS A 41 10.78 7.47 4.36
C LYS A 41 9.63 8.45 4.14
N VAL A 42 9.13 8.58 2.92
CA VAL A 42 7.98 9.45 2.61
C VAL A 42 6.70 8.96 3.28
N VAL A 43 6.45 7.64 3.25
CA VAL A 43 5.30 7.01 3.91
C VAL A 43 5.31 7.23 5.42
N GLU A 44 6.47 7.08 6.06
CA GLU A 44 6.65 7.33 7.49
C GLU A 44 6.36 8.79 7.83
N GLN A 45 6.92 9.73 7.07
CA GLN A 45 6.63 11.16 7.24
C GLN A 45 5.15 11.48 7.06
N HIS A 46 4.49 10.88 6.08
CA HIS A 46 3.05 11.06 5.90
C HIS A 46 2.26 10.53 7.10
N LYS A 47 2.54 9.30 7.56
CA LYS A 47 1.84 8.67 8.69
C LYS A 47 2.02 9.45 10.00
N LEU A 48 3.20 10.00 10.24
CA LEU A 48 3.48 10.81 11.43
C LEU A 48 2.63 12.08 11.49
N ASN A 49 2.33 12.67 10.33
CA ASN A 49 1.59 13.92 10.23
C ASN A 49 0.09 13.73 9.95
N LEU A 50 -0.33 12.51 9.62
CA LEU A 50 -1.72 12.20 9.31
C LEU A 50 -2.55 12.15 10.60
N VAL A 51 -3.61 12.96 10.65
CA VAL A 51 -4.68 12.85 11.65
C VAL A 51 -5.88 12.16 10.97
N PRO A 52 -6.14 10.87 11.23
CA PRO A 52 -7.27 10.17 10.62
C PRO A 52 -8.59 10.83 11.02
N GLY A 53 -9.45 11.05 10.03
CA GLY A 53 -10.84 11.44 10.29
C GLY A 53 -11.64 10.31 10.94
N GLU A 54 -12.81 10.65 11.47
CA GLU A 54 -13.74 9.66 12.00
C GLU A 54 -14.27 8.74 10.88
N ASP A 55 -14.20 7.43 11.10
CA ASP A 55 -14.74 6.41 10.17
C ASP A 55 -16.28 6.48 10.15
N GLN A 56 -16.83 6.93 9.02
CA GLN A 56 -18.28 7.06 8.85
C GLN A 56 -18.96 5.74 8.44
N LEU A 57 -18.23 4.75 7.93
CA LEU A 57 -18.79 3.46 7.51
C LEU A 57 -18.89 2.48 8.68
N ALA A 58 -17.97 2.56 9.65
CA ALA A 58 -18.05 1.79 10.90
C ALA A 58 -19.37 2.05 11.65
N LYS A 59 -19.91 3.27 11.58
CA LYS A 59 -21.19 3.64 12.21
C LYS A 59 -22.39 2.90 11.63
N ILE A 60 -22.34 2.55 10.35
CA ILE A 60 -23.47 1.93 9.63
C ILE A 60 -23.54 0.42 9.92
N ILE A 61 -22.41 -0.23 10.19
CA ILE A 61 -22.33 -1.69 10.41
C ILE A 61 -22.75 -2.07 11.86
N GLY A 62 -22.94 -1.09 12.74
CA GLY A 62 -23.37 -1.28 14.14
C GLY A 62 -24.85 -1.01 14.43
N GLN A 63 -25.69 -0.78 13.42
CA GLN A 63 -27.16 -0.60 13.54
C GLN A 63 -27.93 -1.81 13.00
#